data_AF-A0A9Q0H8Y6-F1
#
_entry.id   AF-A0A9Q0H8Y6-F1
#
_cell.length_a   1.000
_cell.length_b   1.000
_cell.length_c   1.000
_cell.angle_alpha   90.00
_cell.angle_beta   90.00
_cell.angle_gamma   90.00
#
_symmetry.space_group_name_H-M   'P 1'
#
loop_
_entity.id
_entity.type
_entity.pdbx_description
1 polymer ?
#
loop_
_entity_poly.entity_id
_entity_poly.type
_entity_poly.pdbx_seq_one_letter_code
_entity_poly.pdbx_strand_id
1 'polypeptide(L)'
;MVTTQACKLNLPLHVHPSSPLEIRSLLFEPISQSLALMYSNSSFLLLPSPPLFTSSPSPSFLPQTLIPYPSTSACFVRLHASPNSTDGRVLFVVAGPHNGGSSILLRFWILRKNQASFAKAQVNCSLSGRSCDHKLGVVVDLSHGFSVKLAGSVNVFALHSVSARKIFVFTAKMVGDEDDGVGVLLVKCAVIDCTAPICSMSILFGFLLLGEDNGVRVFPLRPLVKGRVSRQQELARRRERKLHLPNGSIQTINGINDLYSTKTIYSKHLVSGNDGKSAEQEGTRVSTNGYARSEAHRASAKRRTMKLRQDSSECGTCFVSFKRPESQSSKSTTVFSMPVKAASFHALSPNKFLILDMVGDLHLLWLYNTVFGSEIKGHMRHLNHSMKGQMLAVLPDISMRTQTVWVSDGFHSVHMMSISDMDIPANEDVKNDMEEKLIQISAIQAIFASEKIQDIVPLTANAILILGQGSIFAYAIS
;
A
#
# COMPACT_ATOMS: atom_id res chain seq x y z
N MET A 1 14.61 -36.04 0.38
CA MET A 1 13.50 -36.33 1.31
C MET A 1 12.97 -34.99 1.75
N VAL A 2 11.73 -34.63 1.38
CA VAL A 2 11.13 -33.37 1.83
C VAL A 2 10.87 -33.50 3.33
N THR A 3 11.37 -32.56 4.11
CA THR A 3 11.21 -32.52 5.56
C THR A 3 10.16 -31.48 5.91
N THR A 4 9.13 -31.91 6.63
CA THR A 4 8.03 -31.03 7.04
C THR A 4 8.08 -30.86 8.54
N GLN A 5 8.23 -29.62 9.02
CA GLN A 5 8.15 -29.27 10.43
C GLN A 5 6.79 -28.61 10.71
N ALA A 6 6.13 -29.01 11.79
CA ALA A 6 4.90 -28.38 12.26
C ALA A 6 5.02 -28.01 13.74
N CYS A 7 4.56 -26.82 14.11
CA CYS A 7 4.55 -26.33 15.48
C CYS A 7 3.18 -25.72 15.81
N LYS A 8 2.58 -26.16 16.91
CA LYS A 8 1.36 -25.51 17.44
C LYS A 8 1.76 -24.32 18.29
N LEU A 9 1.21 -23.14 17.98
CA LEU A 9 1.43 -21.95 18.80
C LEU A 9 0.54 -22.01 20.04
N ASN A 10 1.17 -22.20 21.21
CA ASN A 10 0.51 -22.06 22.50
C ASN A 10 0.49 -20.58 22.88
N LEU A 11 -0.58 -19.89 22.51
CA LEU A 11 -0.75 -18.50 22.89
C LEU A 11 -1.27 -18.40 24.33
N PRO A 12 -0.85 -17.39 25.10
CA PRO A 12 -1.51 -17.07 26.35
C PRO A 12 -2.92 -16.58 26.03
N LEU A 13 -3.91 -17.48 26.05
CA LEU A 13 -5.30 -17.07 26.10
C LEU A 13 -5.47 -16.33 27.43
N HIS A 14 -5.70 -15.02 27.38
CA HIS A 14 -6.29 -14.31 28.51
C HIS A 14 -7.71 -14.86 28.66
N VAL A 15 -7.85 -15.88 29.51
CA VAL A 15 -9.11 -16.53 29.83
C VAL A 15 -9.95 -15.54 30.64
N HIS A 16 -10.84 -14.80 29.97
CA HIS A 16 -12.02 -14.30 30.65
C HIS A 16 -12.96 -15.50 30.90
N PRO A 17 -13.33 -15.79 32.16
CA PRO A 17 -14.02 -17.04 32.52
C PRO A 17 -15.44 -17.20 31.96
N SER A 18 -16.00 -16.18 31.31
CA SER A 18 -17.38 -16.19 30.79
C SER A 18 -17.50 -16.45 29.28
N SER A 19 -16.41 -16.32 28.50
CA SER A 19 -16.37 -16.68 27.08
C SER A 19 -14.93 -16.76 26.56
N PRO A 20 -14.54 -17.83 25.85
CA PRO A 20 -13.21 -17.90 25.24
C PRO A 20 -13.08 -16.87 24.11
N LEU A 21 -12.02 -16.07 24.16
CA LEU A 21 -11.67 -15.14 23.08
C LEU A 21 -11.10 -15.92 21.90
N GLU A 22 -11.90 -16.07 20.85
CA GLU A 22 -11.46 -16.66 19.58
C GLU A 22 -10.61 -15.66 18.78
N ILE A 23 -9.57 -16.17 18.11
CA ILE A 23 -8.78 -15.38 17.16
C ILE A 23 -9.52 -15.38 15.82
N ARG A 24 -9.70 -14.21 15.22
CA ARG A 24 -10.47 -14.00 13.99
C ARG A 24 -9.60 -13.75 12.76
N SER A 25 -8.42 -13.18 12.94
CA SER A 25 -7.50 -12.90 11.83
C SER A 25 -6.07 -12.72 12.32
N LEU A 26 -5.14 -12.87 11.39
CA LEU A 26 -3.71 -12.75 11.60
C LEU A 26 -3.15 -11.63 10.72
N LEU A 27 -2.14 -10.91 11.23
CA LEU A 27 -1.29 -10.05 10.41
C LEU A 27 0.16 -10.35 10.76
N PHE A 28 1.03 -10.43 9.75
CA PHE A 28 2.45 -10.68 9.95
C PHE A 28 3.29 -9.65 9.18
N GLU A 29 4.31 -9.13 9.84
CA GLU A 29 5.33 -8.30 9.21
C GLU A 29 6.62 -9.14 9.11
N PRO A 30 7.04 -9.56 7.91
CA PRO A 30 8.04 -10.60 7.74
C PRO A 30 9.46 -10.19 8.11
N ILE A 31 9.77 -8.89 8.12
CA ILE A 31 11.15 -8.42 8.30
C ILE A 31 11.52 -8.33 9.78
N SER A 32 10.60 -7.83 10.60
CA SER A 32 10.67 -7.85 12.07
C SER A 32 10.13 -9.14 12.67
N GLN A 33 9.51 -9.99 11.85
CA GLN A 33 8.77 -11.17 12.29
C GLN A 33 7.69 -10.82 13.32
N SER A 34 7.05 -9.66 13.19
CA SER A 34 6.01 -9.23 14.13
C SER A 34 4.67 -9.84 13.77
N LEU A 35 3.98 -10.41 14.75
CA LEU A 35 2.66 -11.01 14.60
C LEU A 35 1.61 -10.19 15.36
N ALA A 36 0.48 -9.93 14.72
CA ALA A 36 -0.70 -9.37 15.36
C ALA A 36 -1.87 -10.33 15.24
N LEU A 37 -2.57 -10.54 16.36
CA LEU A 37 -3.72 -11.43 16.46
C LEU A 37 -4.95 -10.60 16.78
N MET A 38 -5.99 -10.66 15.95
CA MET A 38 -7.26 -10.01 16.26
C MET A 38 -8.18 -10.98 16.98
N TYR A 39 -8.69 -10.60 18.15
CA TYR A 39 -9.68 -11.39 18.88
C TYR A 39 -11.12 -11.03 18.48
N SER A 40 -12.06 -11.93 18.79
CA SER A 40 -13.50 -11.77 18.56
C SER A 40 -14.10 -10.51 19.21
N ASN A 41 -13.52 -10.02 20.30
CA ASN A 41 -13.90 -8.77 20.95
C ASN A 41 -13.31 -7.51 20.30
N SER A 42 -12.68 -7.63 19.11
CA SER A 42 -12.06 -6.50 18.40
C SER A 42 -10.87 -5.87 19.15
N SER A 43 -10.18 -6.63 19.98
CA SER A 43 -8.85 -6.27 20.53
C SER A 43 -7.74 -6.96 19.74
N PHE A 44 -6.51 -6.44 19.83
CA PHE A 44 -5.35 -7.05 19.19
C PHE A 44 -4.28 -7.44 20.21
N LEU A 45 -3.66 -8.61 20.04
CA LEU A 45 -2.42 -8.96 20.71
C LEU A 45 -1.25 -8.79 19.74
N LEU A 46 -0.27 -7.97 20.11
CA LEU A 46 0.99 -7.85 19.38
C LEU A 46 2.07 -8.70 20.01
N LEU A 47 2.73 -9.50 19.17
CA LEU A 47 3.82 -10.40 19.52
C LEU A 47 5.03 -10.06 18.63
N PRO A 48 6.09 -9.48 19.19
CA PRO A 48 7.34 -9.27 18.48
C PRO A 48 8.11 -10.59 18.38
N SER A 49 8.43 -11.00 17.16
CA SER A 49 9.29 -12.16 16.85
C SER A 49 8.94 -13.43 17.65
N PRO A 50 7.71 -13.97 17.53
CA PRO A 50 7.32 -15.17 18.27
C PRO A 50 8.17 -16.37 17.85
N PRO A 51 8.46 -17.31 18.77
CA PRO A 51 9.27 -18.49 18.50
C PRO A 51 8.44 -19.55 17.74
N LEU A 52 8.39 -19.44 16.40
CA LEU A 52 7.50 -20.27 15.57
C LEU A 52 7.98 -21.71 15.35
N PHE A 53 9.25 -22.03 15.63
CA PHE A 53 9.85 -23.36 15.34
C PHE A 53 10.84 -23.87 16.40
N THR A 54 10.83 -23.33 17.62
CA THR A 54 11.77 -23.75 18.68
C THR A 54 11.20 -24.87 19.54
N SER A 55 12.02 -25.90 19.81
CA SER A 55 11.65 -27.09 20.60
C SER A 55 11.60 -26.89 22.12
N SER A 56 11.80 -25.66 22.64
CA SER A 56 11.84 -25.39 24.08
C SER A 56 10.49 -24.89 24.62
N PRO A 57 9.89 -25.58 25.61
CA PRO A 57 8.61 -25.22 26.21
C PRO A 57 8.81 -24.28 27.41
N SER A 58 9.48 -23.15 27.24
CA SER A 58 9.52 -22.12 28.30
C SER A 58 8.55 -20.97 27.94
N PRO A 59 7.34 -20.94 28.52
CA PRO A 59 6.35 -19.89 28.29
C PRO A 59 6.64 -18.62 29.11
N SER A 60 7.89 -18.39 29.51
CA SER A 60 8.26 -17.23 30.32
C SER A 60 8.34 -15.97 29.45
N PHE A 61 7.21 -15.27 29.39
CA PHE A 61 7.08 -13.84 29.09
C PHE A 61 7.61 -13.39 27.72
N LEU A 62 7.00 -13.84 26.63
CA LEU A 62 7.08 -13.08 25.39
C LEU A 62 6.53 -11.66 25.65
N PRO A 63 7.25 -10.59 25.29
CA PRO A 63 6.78 -9.24 25.55
C PRO A 63 5.58 -8.96 24.64
N GLN A 64 4.39 -9.13 25.20
CA GLN A 64 3.14 -8.98 24.49
C GLN A 64 2.55 -7.60 24.74
N THR A 65 1.91 -7.03 23.73
CA THR A 65 1.22 -5.75 23.86
C THR A 65 -0.23 -5.90 23.46
N LEU A 66 -1.13 -5.74 24.44
CA LEU A 66 -2.56 -5.76 24.20
C LEU A 66 -3.03 -4.37 23.73
N ILE A 67 -3.76 -4.35 22.64
CA ILE A 67 -4.42 -3.17 22.10
C ILE A 67 -5.90 -3.24 22.44
N PRO A 68 -6.44 -2.23 23.17
CA PRO A 68 -7.80 -2.31 23.66
C PRO A 68 -8.83 -2.18 22.53
N TYR A 69 -9.99 -2.80 22.74
CA TYR A 69 -11.18 -2.62 21.91
C TYR A 69 -11.70 -1.17 22.00
N PRO A 70 -12.52 -0.70 21.03
CA PRO A 70 -12.86 -1.33 19.76
C PRO A 70 -11.82 -1.05 18.67
N SER A 71 -11.45 -2.09 17.91
CA SER A 71 -10.53 -2.01 16.77
C SER A 71 -11.13 -2.73 15.56
N THR A 72 -11.25 -2.06 14.42
CA THR A 72 -11.99 -2.59 13.26
C THR A 72 -11.11 -2.87 12.06
N SER A 73 -9.92 -2.24 12.01
CA SER A 73 -8.92 -2.51 10.98
C SER A 73 -7.54 -2.18 11.54
N ALA A 74 -6.53 -2.90 11.07
CA ALA A 74 -5.15 -2.67 11.44
C ALA A 74 -4.20 -2.99 10.30
N CYS A 75 -3.01 -2.41 10.32
CA CYS A 75 -1.92 -2.77 9.42
C CYS A 75 -0.55 -2.49 10.04
N PHE A 76 0.46 -3.18 9.53
CA PHE A 76 1.85 -2.81 9.75
C PHE A 76 2.32 -1.77 8.72
N VAL A 77 3.12 -0.83 9.17
CA VAL A 77 3.78 0.21 8.35
C VAL A 77 5.25 0.20 8.70
N ARG A 78 6.12 0.04 7.70
CA ARG A 78 7.57 0.06 7.94
C ARG A 78 8.08 1.48 7.79
N LEU A 79 8.71 2.00 8.83
CA LEU A 79 9.27 3.35 8.87
C LEU A 79 10.76 3.31 8.55
N HIS A 80 11.16 3.91 7.44
CA HIS A 80 12.55 4.08 7.07
C HIS A 80 12.96 5.54 7.24
N ALA A 81 14.06 5.78 7.95
CA ALA A 81 14.63 7.12 8.13
C ALA A 81 15.10 7.71 6.80
N SER A 82 15.68 6.87 5.94
CA SER A 82 16.14 7.25 4.60
C SER A 82 15.74 6.19 3.57
N PRO A 83 15.58 6.55 2.28
CA PRO A 83 15.14 5.62 1.24
C PRO A 83 16.09 4.44 1.01
N ASN A 84 17.34 4.52 1.48
CA ASN A 84 18.35 3.47 1.34
C ASN A 84 18.73 2.82 2.67
N SER A 85 18.12 3.25 3.78
CA SER A 85 18.38 2.64 5.09
C SER A 85 17.74 1.27 5.16
N THR A 86 18.51 0.24 5.48
CA THR A 86 17.98 -1.08 5.89
C THR A 86 17.46 -1.03 7.33
N ASP A 87 17.94 -0.08 8.11
CA ASP A 87 17.49 0.21 9.47
C ASP A 87 16.17 0.99 9.43
N GLY A 88 15.09 0.27 9.75
CA GLY A 88 13.74 0.78 9.79
C GLY A 88 12.99 0.20 10.99
N ARG A 89 12.03 0.96 11.51
CA ARG A 89 11.18 0.51 12.63
C ARG A 89 9.81 0.07 12.13
N VAL A 90 9.16 -0.83 12.86
CA VAL A 90 7.81 -1.29 12.53
C VAL A 90 6.80 -0.54 13.37
N LEU A 91 5.82 0.07 12.69
CA LEU A 91 4.69 0.77 13.27
C LEU A 91 3.43 -0.05 13.02
N PHE A 92 2.73 -0.42 14.08
CA PHE A 92 1.40 -0.99 14.01
C PHE A 92 0.36 0.13 14.14
N VAL A 93 -0.54 0.21 13.15
CA VAL A 93 -1.60 1.22 13.09
C VAL A 93 -2.94 0.53 13.24
N VAL A 94 -3.78 1.06 14.12
CA VAL A 94 -5.13 0.54 14.37
C VAL A 94 -6.15 1.63 14.21
N ALA A 95 -7.23 1.33 13.49
CA ALA A 95 -8.43 2.16 13.40
C ALA A 95 -9.53 1.58 14.28
N GLY A 96 -10.26 2.46 14.96
CA GLY A 96 -11.48 2.12 15.69
C GLY A 96 -12.49 3.27 15.66
N PRO A 97 -13.76 3.01 16.00
CA PRO A 97 -14.77 4.05 16.10
C PRO A 97 -14.48 4.99 17.28
N HIS A 98 -14.83 6.26 17.12
CA HIS A 98 -14.72 7.28 18.17
C HIS A 98 -15.95 8.18 18.16
N ASN A 99 -16.34 8.71 19.33
CA ASN A 99 -17.56 9.51 19.51
C ASN A 99 -18.80 8.86 18.85
N GLY A 100 -19.09 7.61 19.22
CA GLY A 100 -20.20 6.84 18.64
C GLY A 100 -20.05 6.52 17.14
N GLY A 101 -18.84 6.59 16.58
CA GLY A 101 -18.57 6.31 15.16
C GLY A 101 -18.69 7.53 14.24
N SER A 102 -18.96 8.73 14.79
CA SER A 102 -18.90 9.99 14.04
C SER A 102 -17.49 10.34 13.56
N SER A 103 -16.47 9.78 14.23
CA SER A 103 -15.06 9.93 13.88
C SER A 103 -14.33 8.58 13.97
N ILE A 104 -13.14 8.51 13.37
CA ILE A 104 -12.25 7.33 13.46
C ILE A 104 -11.08 7.70 14.37
N LEU A 105 -10.78 6.89 15.39
CA LEU A 105 -9.57 7.03 16.19
C LEU A 105 -8.47 6.12 15.61
N LEU A 106 -7.35 6.74 15.21
CA LEU A 106 -6.12 6.03 14.86
C LEU A 106 -5.20 5.94 16.07
N ARG A 107 -4.74 4.73 16.38
CA ARG A 107 -3.79 4.46 17.44
C ARG A 107 -2.57 3.77 16.86
N PHE A 108 -1.43 4.02 17.48
CA PHE A 108 -0.13 3.73 16.90
C PHE A 108 0.76 3.08 17.95
N TRP A 109 1.40 1.96 17.60
CA TRP A 109 2.38 1.27 18.44
C TRP A 109 3.62 1.02 17.61
N ILE A 110 4.79 1.35 18.16
CA ILE A 110 6.07 1.15 17.50
C ILE A 110 6.86 0.05 18.20
N LEU A 111 7.49 -0.82 17.42
CA LEU A 111 8.45 -1.79 17.92
C LEU A 111 9.72 -1.05 18.36
N ARG A 112 10.11 -1.21 19.62
CA ARG A 112 11.37 -0.65 20.14
C ARG A 112 12.55 -1.47 19.62
N LYS A 113 13.70 -0.81 19.40
CA LYS A 113 14.92 -1.49 18.96
C LYS A 113 15.59 -2.26 20.10
N ASN A 114 15.67 -1.61 21.26
CA ASN A 114 16.40 -2.11 22.42
C ASN A 114 15.55 -3.01 23.32
N GLN A 115 14.25 -3.09 23.04
CA GLN A 115 13.29 -3.91 23.77
C GLN A 115 12.43 -4.59 22.72
N ALA A 116 12.39 -5.93 22.74
CA ALA A 116 11.52 -6.70 21.85
C ALA A 116 10.05 -6.54 22.28
N SER A 117 9.50 -5.33 22.26
CA SER A 117 8.17 -4.98 22.76
C SER A 117 7.60 -3.78 21.99
N PHE A 118 6.28 -3.73 21.87
CA PHE A 118 5.60 -2.60 21.25
C PHE A 118 5.25 -1.54 22.29
N ALA A 119 5.49 -0.28 21.95
CA ALA A 119 5.12 0.85 22.79
C ALA A 119 4.25 1.83 22.03
N LYS A 120 3.32 2.50 22.73
CA LYS A 120 2.44 3.48 22.12
C LYS A 120 3.24 4.65 21.53
N ALA A 121 3.06 4.91 20.23
CA ALA A 121 3.74 5.98 19.50
C ALA A 121 3.23 7.37 19.89
N GLN A 122 4.14 8.33 20.07
CA GLN A 122 3.80 9.74 20.22
C GLN A 122 3.66 10.36 18.82
N VAL A 123 2.43 10.69 18.43
CA VAL A 123 2.16 11.12 17.06
C VAL A 123 1.96 12.62 16.95
N ASN A 124 2.83 13.27 16.19
CA ASN A 124 2.70 14.67 15.80
C ASN A 124 2.00 14.73 14.44
N CYS A 125 0.89 15.44 14.34
CA CYS A 125 0.14 15.54 13.10
C CYS A 125 0.22 16.94 12.50
N SER A 126 0.63 17.04 11.23
CA SER A 126 0.49 18.29 10.46
C SER A 126 -0.87 18.36 9.75
N LEU A 127 -1.94 17.98 10.44
CA LEU A 127 -3.29 17.95 9.90
C LEU A 127 -3.98 19.29 10.16
N SER A 128 -4.39 20.00 9.12
CA SER A 128 -5.26 21.18 9.27
C SER A 128 -6.60 20.75 9.89
N GLY A 129 -6.85 21.20 11.13
CA GLY A 129 -8.15 21.07 11.83
C GLY A 129 -8.31 19.91 12.80
N ARG A 130 -7.26 19.47 13.54
CA ARG A 130 -7.36 18.32 14.46
C ARG A 130 -6.60 18.51 15.77
N SER A 131 -7.14 17.93 16.84
CA SER A 131 -6.45 17.71 18.11
C SER A 131 -5.74 16.35 18.08
N CYS A 132 -4.42 16.35 18.27
CA CYS A 132 -3.72 15.15 18.73
C CYS A 132 -3.95 15.07 20.24
N ASP A 133 -4.50 13.97 20.73
CA ASP A 133 -4.44 13.67 22.15
C ASP A 133 -3.37 12.59 22.33
N HIS A 134 -2.25 12.97 22.96
CA HIS A 134 -1.15 12.07 23.27
C HIS A 134 -1.60 10.83 24.07
N LYS A 135 -2.71 10.91 24.81
CA LYS A 135 -3.28 9.79 25.57
C LYS A 135 -4.18 8.88 24.75
N LEU A 136 -4.89 9.39 23.75
CA LEU A 136 -5.85 8.59 22.96
C LEU A 136 -5.27 8.14 21.62
N GLY A 137 -4.68 9.05 20.84
CA GLY A 137 -4.21 8.82 19.47
C GLY A 137 -4.55 9.99 18.56
N VAL A 138 -4.76 9.72 17.27
CA VAL A 138 -5.12 10.72 16.27
C VAL A 138 -6.59 10.56 15.89
N VAL A 139 -7.41 11.55 16.22
CA VAL A 139 -8.82 11.57 15.81
C VAL A 139 -8.91 12.03 14.36
N VAL A 140 -9.54 11.20 13.54
CA VAL A 140 -9.79 11.46 12.12
C VAL A 140 -11.26 11.81 11.95
N ASP A 141 -11.51 13.06 11.56
CA ASP A 141 -12.81 13.55 11.08
C ASP A 141 -13.21 12.87 9.76
N LEU A 142 -13.67 11.63 9.88
CA LEU A 142 -14.30 10.77 8.90
C LEU A 142 -15.25 9.86 9.67
N SER A 143 -16.47 9.68 9.20
CA SER A 143 -17.38 8.72 9.82
C SER A 143 -16.78 7.32 9.76
N HIS A 144 -16.76 6.61 10.87
CA HIS A 144 -16.34 5.21 10.89
C HIS A 144 -17.36 4.36 10.14
N GLY A 145 -18.65 4.56 10.46
CA GLY A 145 -19.74 3.81 9.84
C GLY A 145 -19.61 2.30 10.05
N PHE A 146 -19.98 1.52 9.03
CA PHE A 146 -20.01 0.05 9.13
C PHE A 146 -18.67 -0.63 8.81
N SER A 147 -17.77 0.04 8.08
CA SER A 147 -16.50 -0.56 7.66
C SER A 147 -15.44 0.50 7.40
N VAL A 148 -14.25 0.21 7.93
CA VAL A 148 -13.01 0.96 7.72
C VAL A 148 -11.95 -0.03 7.27
N LYS A 149 -11.10 0.36 6.32
CA LYS A 149 -9.96 -0.45 5.86
C LYS A 149 -8.66 0.33 5.98
N LEU A 150 -7.64 -0.31 6.52
CA LEU A 150 -6.26 0.17 6.56
C LEU A 150 -5.39 -0.67 5.64
N ALA A 151 -4.53 -0.01 4.88
CA ALA A 151 -3.48 -0.66 4.10
C ALA A 151 -2.16 0.07 4.34
N GLY A 152 -1.14 -0.65 4.77
CA GLY A 152 0.16 -0.11 5.14
C GLY A 152 1.28 -0.64 4.24
N SER A 153 2.34 0.16 4.09
CA SER A 153 3.57 -0.23 3.41
C SER A 153 4.75 0.56 3.98
N VAL A 154 5.76 0.85 3.17
CA VAL A 154 6.93 1.63 3.59
C VAL A 154 6.60 3.12 3.65
N ASN A 155 6.68 3.72 4.85
CA ASN A 155 6.45 5.14 5.15
C ASN A 155 5.07 5.71 4.75
N VAL A 156 4.16 4.87 4.25
CA VAL A 156 2.86 5.27 3.71
C VAL A 156 1.79 4.29 4.19
N PHE A 157 0.62 4.81 4.53
CA PHE A 157 -0.58 4.01 4.70
C PHE A 157 -1.82 4.74 4.19
N ALA A 158 -2.87 4.00 3.88
CA ALA A 158 -4.15 4.52 3.44
C ALA A 158 -5.26 4.08 4.41
N LEU A 159 -6.19 4.99 4.66
CA LEU A 159 -7.40 4.78 5.46
C LEU A 159 -8.61 4.99 4.57
N HIS A 160 -9.41 3.95 4.37
CA HIS A 160 -10.68 4.01 3.65
C HIS A 160 -11.83 3.98 4.65
N SER A 161 -12.67 5.02 4.63
CA SER A 161 -14.00 4.98 5.25
C SER A 161 -15.04 4.71 4.17
N VAL A 162 -15.73 3.57 4.28
CA VAL A 162 -16.77 3.20 3.31
C VAL A 162 -17.97 4.16 3.43
N SER A 163 -18.36 4.51 4.66
CA SER A 163 -19.49 5.40 4.90
C SER A 163 -19.21 6.85 4.48
N ALA A 164 -17.97 7.33 4.62
CA ALA A 164 -17.60 8.66 4.15
C ALA A 164 -17.24 8.68 2.65
N ARG A 165 -17.18 7.51 1.99
CA ARG A 165 -16.72 7.34 0.59
C ARG A 165 -15.41 8.06 0.33
N LYS A 166 -14.43 7.91 1.23
CA LYS A 166 -13.15 8.63 1.18
C LYS A 166 -11.99 7.74 1.55
N ILE A 167 -10.91 7.86 0.80
CA ILE A 167 -9.59 7.32 1.16
C ILE A 167 -8.67 8.48 1.51
N PHE A 168 -8.10 8.44 2.72
CA PHE A 168 -7.01 9.34 3.09
C PHE A 168 -5.68 8.61 2.99
N VAL A 169 -4.72 9.21 2.30
CA VAL A 169 -3.35 8.70 2.19
C VAL A 169 -2.44 9.51 3.10
N PHE A 170 -1.73 8.83 3.97
CA PHE A 170 -0.82 9.41 4.94
C PHE A 170 0.61 8.97 4.67
N THR A 171 1.55 9.86 4.97
CA THR A 171 2.93 9.46 5.24
C THR A 171 3.20 9.48 6.73
N ALA A 172 3.97 8.51 7.18
CA ALA A 172 4.49 8.42 8.53
C ALA A 172 6.02 8.46 8.48
N LYS A 173 6.63 9.21 9.39
CA LYS A 173 8.09 9.34 9.53
C LYS A 173 8.47 9.32 10.99
N MET A 174 9.63 8.74 11.29
CA MET A 174 10.22 8.84 12.63
C MET A 174 10.61 10.29 12.95
N VAL A 175 10.47 10.69 14.22
CA VAL A 175 10.94 11.97 14.75
C VAL A 175 11.65 11.73 16.09
N GLY A 176 12.84 12.31 16.25
CA GLY A 176 13.69 12.17 17.43
C GLY A 176 14.98 11.39 17.16
N ASP A 177 16.00 11.59 17.99
CA ASP A 177 17.28 10.89 17.92
C ASP A 177 17.14 9.39 18.23
N GLU A 178 18.13 8.62 17.77
CA GLU A 178 18.07 7.17 17.57
C GLU A 178 17.89 6.34 18.86
N ASP A 179 18.08 6.94 20.04
CA ASP A 179 18.06 6.32 21.37
C ASP A 179 16.65 6.20 21.97
N ASP A 180 15.81 5.34 21.40
CA ASP A 180 14.46 4.99 21.89
C ASP A 180 13.34 6.02 21.65
N GLY A 181 13.53 7.02 20.77
CA GLY A 181 12.46 7.90 20.32
C GLY A 181 11.23 7.15 19.78
N VAL A 182 10.08 7.35 20.42
CA VAL A 182 8.76 6.76 20.06
C VAL A 182 7.92 7.75 19.22
N GLY A 183 8.55 8.81 18.71
CA GLY A 183 7.93 9.90 17.96
C GLY A 183 7.66 9.56 16.50
N VAL A 184 6.45 9.84 16.03
CA VAL A 184 6.04 9.68 14.62
C VAL A 184 5.39 10.97 14.11
N LEU A 185 5.91 11.53 13.02
CA LEU A 185 5.26 12.60 12.26
C LEU A 185 4.32 11.99 11.24
N LEU A 186 3.04 12.35 11.34
CA LEU A 186 1.99 11.98 10.41
C LEU A 186 1.63 13.18 9.52
N VAL A 187 1.72 12.98 8.20
CA VAL A 187 1.34 14.00 7.20
C VAL A 187 0.27 13.43 6.27
N LYS A 188 -0.87 14.12 6.17
CA LYS A 188 -1.93 13.78 5.22
C LYS A 188 -1.58 14.30 3.83
N CYS A 189 -1.30 13.36 2.93
CA CYS A 189 -0.80 13.66 1.59
C CYS A 189 -1.92 13.81 0.57
N ALA A 190 -2.89 12.90 0.56
CA ALA A 190 -3.97 12.90 -0.42
C ALA A 190 -5.33 12.50 0.17
N VAL A 191 -6.39 12.93 -0.50
CA VAL A 191 -7.79 12.51 -0.30
C VAL A 191 -8.32 12.05 -1.65
N ILE A 192 -8.84 10.83 -1.69
CA ILE A 192 -9.55 10.25 -2.82
C ILE A 192 -11.02 10.21 -2.46
N ASP A 193 -11.86 10.92 -3.22
CA ASP A 193 -13.32 10.82 -3.12
C ASP A 193 -13.77 9.61 -3.95
N CYS A 194 -14.36 8.62 -3.28
CA CYS A 194 -14.79 7.36 -3.88
C CYS A 194 -16.14 7.54 -4.59
N THR A 195 -16.15 7.30 -5.90
CA THR A 195 -17.32 7.37 -6.77
C THR A 195 -17.96 6.01 -7.00
N ALA A 196 -17.21 4.93 -6.75
CA ALA A 196 -17.67 3.55 -6.81
C ALA A 196 -17.33 2.79 -5.52
N PRO A 197 -18.07 1.71 -5.19
CA PRO A 197 -17.74 0.85 -4.05
C PRO A 197 -16.35 0.22 -4.19
N ILE A 198 -15.64 0.09 -3.06
CA ILE A 198 -14.30 -0.51 -3.00
C ILE A 198 -14.35 -1.77 -2.13
N CYS A 199 -14.20 -2.94 -2.78
CA CYS A 199 -14.29 -4.25 -2.14
C CYS A 199 -12.99 -4.65 -1.40
N SER A 200 -11.83 -4.22 -1.87
CA SER A 200 -10.51 -4.50 -1.27
C SER A 200 -9.55 -3.34 -1.50
N MET A 201 -8.53 -3.21 -0.64
CA MET A 201 -7.53 -2.14 -0.72
C MET A 201 -6.18 -2.63 -0.22
N SER A 202 -5.12 -2.44 -1.00
CA SER A 202 -3.74 -2.78 -0.61
C SER A 202 -2.75 -1.73 -1.09
N ILE A 203 -1.60 -1.61 -0.40
CA ILE A 203 -0.46 -0.80 -0.85
C ILE A 203 0.72 -1.72 -1.11
N LEU A 204 1.11 -1.86 -2.37
CA LEU A 204 2.14 -2.81 -2.80
C LEU A 204 3.10 -2.12 -3.79
N PHE A 205 4.41 -2.27 -3.58
CA PHE A 205 5.48 -1.76 -4.45
C PHE A 205 5.29 -0.32 -4.99
N GLY A 206 4.79 0.59 -4.16
CA GLY A 206 4.59 2.00 -4.56
C GLY A 206 3.29 2.28 -5.30
N PHE A 207 2.35 1.33 -5.31
CA PHE A 207 0.99 1.49 -5.83
C PHE A 207 -0.05 1.29 -4.73
N LEU A 208 -1.12 2.07 -4.78
CA LEU A 208 -2.36 1.83 -4.05
C LEU A 208 -3.33 1.13 -5.02
N LEU A 209 -3.71 -0.10 -4.70
CA LEU A 209 -4.60 -0.95 -5.48
C LEU A 209 -5.99 -0.94 -4.83
N LEU A 210 -7.02 -0.66 -5.62
CA LEU A 210 -8.42 -0.65 -5.19
C LEU A 210 -9.21 -1.68 -6.00
N GLY A 211 -9.84 -2.63 -5.30
CA GLY A 211 -10.77 -3.57 -5.93
C GLY A 211 -12.10 -2.89 -6.17
N GLU A 212 -12.48 -2.79 -7.44
CA GLU A 212 -13.76 -2.23 -7.88
C GLU A 212 -14.59 -3.31 -8.57
N ASP A 213 -15.83 -2.97 -8.91
CA ASP A 213 -16.66 -3.85 -9.71
C ASP A 213 -16.00 -4.09 -11.08
N ASN A 214 -15.81 -5.36 -11.43
CA ASN A 214 -15.24 -5.84 -12.67
C ASN A 214 -13.77 -5.46 -12.94
N GLY A 215 -13.02 -5.02 -11.94
CA GLY A 215 -11.59 -4.76 -12.13
C GLY A 215 -10.87 -4.16 -10.94
N VAL A 216 -9.67 -3.66 -11.24
CA VAL A 216 -8.76 -3.09 -10.26
C VAL A 216 -8.32 -1.71 -10.71
N ARG A 217 -8.44 -0.74 -9.82
CA ARG A 217 -7.87 0.60 -10.01
C ARG A 217 -6.54 0.73 -9.31
N VAL A 218 -5.59 1.34 -10.00
CA VAL A 218 -4.20 1.48 -9.58
C VAL A 218 -3.84 2.95 -9.50
N PHE A 219 -3.38 3.39 -8.33
CA PHE A 219 -2.83 4.74 -8.11
C PHE A 219 -1.34 4.64 -7.81
N PRO A 220 -0.46 5.34 -8.55
CA PRO A 220 0.93 5.46 -8.13
C PRO A 220 1.02 6.32 -6.87
N LEU A 221 1.73 5.85 -5.84
CA LEU A 221 1.85 6.56 -4.56
C LEU A 221 2.70 7.82 -4.67
N ARG A 222 3.69 7.86 -5.57
CA ARG A 222 4.64 8.98 -5.63
C ARG A 222 3.93 10.32 -5.94
N PRO A 223 3.06 10.43 -6.96
CA PRO A 223 2.26 11.64 -7.16
C PRO A 223 1.39 12.01 -5.96
N LEU A 224 0.77 11.02 -5.29
CA LEU A 224 -0.08 11.24 -4.11
C LEU A 224 0.70 11.81 -2.93
N VAL A 225 1.94 11.38 -2.74
CA VAL A 225 2.77 11.69 -1.56
C VAL A 225 3.69 12.89 -1.78
N LYS A 226 4.36 12.98 -2.94
CA LYS A 226 5.35 14.01 -3.24
C LYS A 226 4.80 15.13 -4.13
N GLY A 227 3.60 14.99 -4.67
CA GLY A 227 3.05 15.89 -5.67
C GLY A 227 3.65 15.65 -7.06
N ARG A 228 3.16 16.39 -8.06
CA ARG A 228 3.68 16.31 -9.44
C ARG A 228 5.03 17.01 -9.52
N VAL A 229 5.99 16.39 -10.19
CA VAL A 229 7.17 17.10 -10.71
C VAL A 229 6.69 17.81 -11.97
N SER A 230 6.81 19.14 -12.04
CA SER A 230 6.45 19.88 -13.25
C SER A 230 7.27 19.37 -14.44
N ARG A 231 6.64 19.12 -15.60
CA ARG A 231 7.32 18.75 -16.87
C ARG A 231 8.47 19.70 -17.20
N GLN A 232 8.39 20.96 -16.77
CA GLN A 232 9.41 21.99 -16.98
C GLN A 232 10.68 21.75 -16.14
N GLN A 233 10.51 21.24 -14.92
CA GLN A 233 11.61 20.88 -14.01
C GLN A 233 12.33 19.60 -14.48
N GLU A 234 11.60 18.70 -15.16
CA GLU A 234 12.15 17.48 -15.76
C GLU A 234 12.96 17.77 -17.03
N LEU A 235 12.49 18.70 -17.87
CA LEU A 235 13.27 19.21 -19.01
C LEU A 235 14.55 19.93 -18.54
N ALA A 236 14.49 20.66 -17.42
CA ALA A 236 15.68 21.28 -16.81
C ALA A 236 16.69 20.22 -16.33
N ARG A 237 16.24 19.17 -15.63
CA ARG A 237 17.11 18.06 -15.19
C ARG A 237 17.68 17.23 -16.34
N ARG A 238 16.93 17.05 -17.44
CA ARG A 238 17.44 16.40 -18.66
C ARG A 238 18.48 17.28 -19.38
N ARG A 239 18.33 18.60 -19.36
CA ARG A 239 19.33 19.55 -19.89
C ARG A 239 20.60 19.56 -19.03
N GLU A 240 20.47 19.57 -17.71
CA GLU A 240 21.61 19.48 -16.78
C GLU A 240 22.38 18.16 -16.94
N ARG A 241 21.69 17.02 -17.08
CA ARG A 241 22.35 15.73 -17.35
C ARG A 241 23.04 15.65 -18.72
N LYS A 242 22.56 16.39 -19.72
CA LYS A 242 23.20 16.49 -21.04
C LYS A 242 24.44 17.39 -21.05
N LEU A 243 24.62 18.24 -20.03
CA LEU A 243 25.76 19.15 -19.90
C LEU A 243 26.94 18.53 -19.12
N HIS A 244 26.79 17.31 -18.59
CA HIS A 244 27.83 16.59 -17.84
C HIS A 244 28.35 15.33 -18.58
N LEU A 245 28.65 15.45 -19.88
CA LEU A 245 29.54 14.50 -20.56
C LEU A 245 30.79 15.24 -21.07
N PRO A 246 32.01 14.78 -20.76
CA PRO A 246 33.22 15.32 -21.35
C PRO A 246 33.51 14.65 -22.71
N ASN A 247 33.69 15.48 -23.73
CA ASN A 247 34.34 15.27 -25.04
C ASN A 247 33.78 14.24 -26.05
N GLY A 248 33.57 14.73 -27.27
CA GLY A 248 33.41 13.95 -28.50
C GLY A 248 32.63 14.70 -29.59
N SER A 249 33.26 15.66 -30.26
CA SER A 249 32.73 16.42 -31.40
C SER A 249 32.73 15.63 -32.72
N ILE A 250 31.98 16.17 -33.72
CA ILE A 250 32.05 15.97 -35.21
C ILE A 250 30.92 15.05 -35.76
N GLN A 251 30.12 15.38 -36.79
CA GLN A 251 29.98 16.53 -37.71
C GLN A 251 28.54 16.54 -38.30
N THR A 252 28.13 17.72 -38.75
CA THR A 252 27.04 18.05 -39.70
C THR A 252 27.02 17.19 -40.96
N ILE A 253 25.82 16.90 -41.52
CA ILE A 253 25.42 17.17 -42.92
C ILE A 253 23.87 17.11 -43.04
N ASN A 254 23.39 18.06 -43.85
CA ASN A 254 22.03 18.45 -44.27
C ASN A 254 20.94 17.39 -44.47
N GLY A 255 19.70 17.81 -44.17
CA GLY A 255 18.44 17.29 -44.71
C GLY A 255 17.30 18.26 -44.37
N ILE A 256 16.84 18.97 -45.39
CA ILE A 256 15.89 20.09 -45.40
C ILE A 256 14.42 19.60 -45.37
N ASN A 257 13.51 20.51 -44.97
CA ASN A 257 12.03 20.50 -44.95
C ASN A 257 11.40 20.19 -43.57
N ASP A 258 10.46 20.96 -43.02
CA ASP A 258 9.79 22.17 -43.49
C ASP A 258 9.11 22.88 -42.30
N LEU A 259 8.76 24.15 -42.53
CA LEU A 259 8.05 25.08 -41.66
C LEU A 259 6.76 24.46 -41.04
N TYR A 260 6.28 24.79 -39.84
CA TYR A 260 5.76 26.08 -39.39
C TYR A 260 5.73 26.15 -37.85
N SER A 261 6.29 27.21 -37.25
CA SER A 261 5.67 27.82 -36.07
C SER A 261 6.07 29.28 -35.97
N THR A 262 5.05 30.11 -36.12
CA THR A 262 5.09 31.55 -36.35
C THR A 262 5.69 32.31 -35.15
N LYS A 263 6.47 33.33 -35.48
CA LYS A 263 7.14 34.26 -34.56
C LYS A 263 6.19 34.94 -33.56
N THR A 264 6.70 34.98 -32.34
CA THR A 264 6.64 36.02 -31.30
C THR A 264 6.10 37.40 -31.71
N ILE A 265 5.19 37.96 -30.90
CA ILE A 265 5.13 39.41 -30.64
C ILE A 265 4.93 39.66 -29.14
N TYR A 266 5.96 40.28 -28.53
CA TYR A 266 5.86 41.04 -27.30
C TYR A 266 5.12 42.35 -27.59
N SER A 267 4.21 42.78 -26.70
CA SER A 267 3.85 44.19 -26.61
C SER A 267 3.74 44.59 -25.13
N LYS A 268 4.72 45.40 -24.70
CA LYS A 268 4.57 46.35 -23.61
C LYS A 268 4.10 47.65 -24.25
N HIS A 269 3.00 48.23 -23.76
CA HIS A 269 2.77 49.66 -23.89
C HIS A 269 2.18 50.21 -22.60
N LEU A 270 2.79 51.29 -22.13
CA LEU A 270 2.41 52.11 -21.00
C LEU A 270 1.61 53.32 -21.52
N VAL A 271 0.85 53.98 -20.63
CA VAL A 271 0.41 55.39 -20.65
C VAL A 271 -1.10 55.68 -20.89
N SER A 272 -1.72 56.07 -19.77
CA SER A 272 -2.64 57.20 -19.52
C SER A 272 -4.16 57.06 -19.71
N GLY A 273 -4.88 57.45 -18.63
CA GLY A 273 -6.27 57.90 -18.64
C GLY A 273 -7.06 57.61 -17.34
N ASN A 274 -7.04 58.58 -16.41
CA ASN A 274 -8.03 58.97 -15.38
C ASN A 274 -9.41 58.24 -15.35
N ASP A 275 -10.16 58.07 -14.25
CA ASP A 275 -10.34 58.82 -12.99
C ASP A 275 -11.20 57.95 -12.02
N GLY A 276 -11.21 58.23 -10.69
CA GLY A 276 -12.32 57.83 -9.80
C GLY A 276 -12.05 57.10 -8.47
N LYS A 277 -11.35 57.75 -7.52
CA LYS A 277 -11.59 57.88 -6.04
C LYS A 277 -12.35 56.75 -5.30
N SER A 278 -11.86 56.15 -4.19
CA SER A 278 -11.66 56.70 -2.81
C SER A 278 -11.52 55.46 -1.86
N ALA A 279 -10.92 55.41 -0.67
CA ALA A 279 -10.14 56.30 0.20
C ALA A 279 -9.36 55.45 1.23
N GLU A 280 -8.11 55.84 1.48
CA GLU A 280 -7.47 56.04 2.79
C GLU A 280 -7.38 54.91 3.84
N GLN A 281 -6.15 54.52 4.24
CA GLN A 281 -5.52 55.07 5.46
C GLN A 281 -4.02 54.72 5.58
N GLU A 282 -3.23 55.76 5.90
CA GLU A 282 -1.97 55.88 6.68
C GLU A 282 -1.06 54.64 6.90
N GLY A 283 0.26 54.70 6.84
CA GLY A 283 1.19 55.82 6.80
C GLY A 283 2.63 55.33 7.06
N THR A 284 3.59 56.14 6.63
CA THR A 284 5.01 56.18 7.05
C THR A 284 6.00 55.26 6.33
N ARG A 285 6.67 55.87 5.34
CA ARG A 285 8.00 55.49 4.84
C ARG A 285 9.07 55.81 5.89
N VAL A 286 9.96 54.86 6.15
CA VAL A 286 11.35 55.15 6.52
C VAL A 286 12.25 54.34 5.59
N SER A 287 13.09 55.05 4.85
CA SER A 287 14.15 54.50 4.01
C SER A 287 15.42 54.40 4.86
N THR A 288 16.10 53.25 4.83
CA THR A 288 17.57 53.20 4.97
C THR A 288 18.09 51.93 4.32
N ASN A 289 18.89 52.11 3.27
CA ASN A 289 19.78 51.09 2.73
C ASN A 289 20.84 50.74 3.79
N GLY A 290 21.06 49.45 4.02
CA GLY A 290 22.15 48.95 4.85
C GLY A 290 22.32 47.45 4.63
N TYR A 291 23.45 47.08 4.02
CA TYR A 291 23.84 45.70 3.77
C TYR A 291 23.86 44.89 5.07
N ALA A 292 23.06 43.83 5.15
CA ALA A 292 23.28 42.73 6.07
C ALA A 292 22.85 41.42 5.40
N ARG A 293 23.83 40.57 5.07
CA ARG A 293 23.61 39.16 4.77
C ARG A 293 22.83 38.56 5.92
N SER A 294 21.63 38.06 5.67
CA SER A 294 20.96 37.14 6.57
C SER A 294 20.31 36.04 5.75
N GLU A 295 20.85 34.86 6.01
CA GLU A 295 20.47 33.53 5.59
C GLU A 295 18.94 33.39 5.53
N ALA A 296 18.41 33.28 4.32
CA ALA A 296 16.99 33.11 4.12
C ALA A 296 16.57 31.75 4.71
N HIS A 297 15.93 31.81 5.88
CA HIS A 297 15.05 30.78 6.40
C HIS A 297 14.25 30.17 5.25
N ARG A 298 14.52 28.89 4.93
CA ARG A 298 13.63 28.09 4.10
C ARG A 298 12.31 27.98 4.85
N ALA A 299 11.39 28.91 4.57
CA ALA A 299 9.99 28.77 4.90
C ALA A 299 9.53 27.40 4.42
N SER A 300 9.27 26.49 5.36
CA SER A 300 8.75 25.16 5.10
C SER A 300 7.38 25.33 4.43
N ALA A 301 7.38 25.37 3.09
CA ALA A 301 6.17 25.45 2.29
C ALA A 301 5.24 24.29 2.71
N LYS A 302 4.17 24.64 3.43
CA LYS A 302 3.13 23.73 3.91
C LYS A 302 2.63 22.92 2.72
N ARG A 303 3.03 21.64 2.64
CA ARG A 303 2.61 20.76 1.54
C ARG A 303 1.09 20.67 1.55
N ARG A 304 0.45 21.23 0.53
CA ARG A 304 -1.01 21.19 0.36
C ARG A 304 -1.44 19.74 0.14
N THR A 305 -2.36 19.25 0.96
CA THR A 305 -3.00 17.94 0.74
C THR A 305 -3.68 17.92 -0.62
N MET A 306 -3.38 16.91 -1.43
CA MET A 306 -4.01 16.70 -2.73
C MET A 306 -5.45 16.17 -2.53
N LYS A 307 -6.40 16.63 -3.34
CA LYS A 307 -7.75 16.05 -3.44
C LYS A 307 -7.95 15.54 -4.86
N LEU A 308 -8.53 14.36 -5.00
CA LEU A 308 -8.78 13.74 -6.30
C LEU A 308 -10.05 12.89 -6.24
N ARG A 309 -10.69 12.66 -7.39
CA ARG A 309 -11.80 11.71 -7.51
C ARG A 309 -11.28 10.35 -7.98
N GLN A 310 -11.90 9.27 -7.51
CA GLN A 310 -11.52 7.90 -7.84
C GLN A 310 -11.53 7.62 -9.35
N ASP A 311 -12.50 8.16 -10.08
CA ASP A 311 -12.68 8.00 -11.53
C ASP A 311 -11.83 8.96 -12.37
N SER A 312 -11.11 9.89 -11.74
CA SER A 312 -10.24 10.83 -12.45
C SER A 312 -9.03 10.10 -13.04
N SER A 313 -8.65 10.43 -14.27
CA SER A 313 -7.38 10.00 -14.90
C SER A 313 -6.16 10.77 -14.36
N GLU A 314 -6.36 11.65 -13.39
CA GLU A 314 -5.30 12.43 -12.79
C GLU A 314 -4.25 11.57 -12.07
N CYS A 315 -2.99 12.02 -12.14
CA CYS A 315 -1.87 11.37 -11.47
C CYS A 315 -1.51 9.98 -11.99
N GLY A 316 -1.87 9.65 -13.23
CA GLY A 316 -1.45 8.42 -13.89
C GLY A 316 -2.16 7.18 -13.36
N THR A 317 -3.40 7.35 -12.88
CA THR A 317 -4.27 6.26 -12.47
C THR A 317 -4.67 5.39 -13.63
N CYS A 318 -4.80 4.10 -13.39
CA CYS A 318 -5.24 3.12 -14.39
C CYS A 318 -6.35 2.26 -13.82
N PHE A 319 -7.37 1.94 -14.62
CA PHE A 319 -8.34 0.90 -14.30
C PHE A 319 -8.13 -0.26 -15.26
N VAL A 320 -7.98 -1.47 -14.70
CA VAL A 320 -7.76 -2.70 -15.47
C VAL A 320 -8.91 -3.65 -15.18
N SER A 321 -9.70 -3.97 -16.20
CA SER A 321 -10.85 -4.87 -16.06
C SER A 321 -10.41 -6.33 -15.99
N PHE A 322 -11.23 -7.15 -15.33
CA PHE A 322 -11.14 -8.60 -15.47
C PHE A 322 -11.53 -8.96 -16.91
N LYS A 323 -10.61 -9.58 -17.66
CA LYS A 323 -10.93 -10.13 -18.99
C LYS A 323 -11.91 -11.29 -18.78
N ARG A 324 -13.16 -11.11 -19.20
CA ARG A 324 -14.12 -12.21 -19.31
C ARG A 324 -13.91 -12.87 -20.67
N PRO A 325 -13.74 -14.21 -20.77
CA PRO A 325 -13.76 -14.87 -22.07
C PRO A 325 -15.17 -14.64 -22.66
N GLU A 326 -15.23 -13.89 -23.76
CA GLU A 326 -16.45 -13.79 -24.56
C GLU A 326 -16.70 -15.16 -25.20
N SER A 327 -17.62 -15.94 -24.65
CA SER A 327 -18.16 -17.08 -25.36
C SER A 327 -18.93 -16.55 -26.56
N GLN A 328 -18.36 -16.71 -27.75
CA GLN A 328 -19.07 -16.48 -29.00
C GLN A 328 -20.33 -17.35 -29.05
N SER A 329 -21.41 -16.75 -29.56
CA SER A 329 -22.71 -17.35 -29.86
C SER A 329 -23.68 -17.58 -28.68
N SER A 330 -24.65 -16.68 -28.55
CA SER A 330 -26.06 -16.97 -28.88
C SER A 330 -26.98 -15.91 -28.27
N LYS A 331 -27.98 -15.49 -29.06
CA LYS A 331 -29.08 -14.65 -28.59
C LYS A 331 -29.86 -15.42 -27.53
N SER A 332 -29.80 -15.04 -26.25
CA SER A 332 -30.83 -15.34 -25.26
C SER A 332 -30.47 -14.71 -23.91
N THR A 333 -31.44 -13.97 -23.35
CA THR A 333 -31.63 -13.64 -21.93
C THR A 333 -30.41 -13.05 -21.21
N THR A 334 -30.44 -11.73 -20.98
CA THR A 334 -29.56 -11.01 -20.05
C THR A 334 -29.69 -11.59 -18.64
N VAL A 335 -28.97 -12.67 -18.37
CA VAL A 335 -28.64 -13.08 -17.01
C VAL A 335 -27.75 -11.96 -16.48
N PHE A 336 -28.27 -11.18 -15.53
CA PHE A 336 -27.48 -10.17 -14.80
C PHE A 336 -26.31 -10.88 -14.13
N SER A 337 -25.17 -10.91 -14.81
CA SER A 337 -23.97 -11.49 -14.28
C SER A 337 -23.44 -10.57 -13.19
N MET A 338 -23.35 -11.08 -11.96
CA MET A 338 -22.82 -10.33 -10.82
C MET A 338 -21.40 -9.83 -11.12
N PRO A 339 -21.05 -8.60 -10.70
CA PRO A 339 -19.73 -8.06 -10.97
C PRO A 339 -18.66 -8.85 -10.24
N VAL A 340 -17.57 -9.18 -10.96
CA VAL A 340 -16.41 -9.85 -10.37
C VAL A 340 -15.62 -8.83 -9.56
N LYS A 341 -15.23 -9.18 -8.33
CA LYS A 341 -14.61 -8.28 -7.35
C LYS A 341 -13.32 -8.89 -6.83
N ALA A 342 -12.29 -8.08 -6.64
CA ALA A 342 -11.05 -8.53 -6.00
C ALA A 342 -11.25 -8.74 -4.50
N ALA A 343 -10.98 -9.94 -3.99
CA ALA A 343 -10.96 -10.27 -2.57
C ALA A 343 -9.64 -9.86 -1.91
N SER A 344 -8.49 -10.18 -2.51
CA SER A 344 -7.17 -9.86 -1.99
C SER A 344 -6.15 -9.51 -3.08
N PHE A 345 -5.08 -8.81 -2.69
CA PHE A 345 -3.97 -8.42 -3.55
C PHE A 345 -2.66 -8.89 -2.95
N HIS A 346 -1.82 -9.52 -3.76
CA HIS A 346 -0.49 -9.96 -3.38
C HIS A 346 0.50 -9.56 -4.47
N ALA A 347 1.71 -9.22 -4.06
CA ALA A 347 2.72 -8.82 -5.01
C ALA A 347 3.66 -9.98 -5.34
N LEU A 348 3.90 -10.21 -6.63
CA LEU A 348 4.89 -11.14 -7.13
C LEU A 348 6.18 -10.41 -7.51
N SER A 349 6.04 -9.20 -8.06
CA SER A 349 7.15 -8.30 -8.37
C SER A 349 6.64 -6.85 -8.40
N PRO A 350 7.50 -5.83 -8.56
CA PRO A 350 7.08 -4.43 -8.57
C PRO A 350 6.00 -4.07 -9.59
N ASN A 351 5.89 -4.86 -10.67
CA ASN A 351 4.93 -4.64 -11.75
C ASN A 351 3.94 -5.81 -11.93
N LYS A 352 4.01 -6.84 -11.08
CA LYS A 352 3.21 -8.08 -11.18
C LYS A 352 2.47 -8.34 -9.88
N PHE A 353 1.14 -8.38 -9.94
CA PHE A 353 0.29 -8.56 -8.77
C PHE A 353 -0.67 -9.73 -9.00
N LEU A 354 -0.72 -10.64 -8.04
CA LEU A 354 -1.69 -11.72 -7.99
C LEU A 354 -2.93 -11.24 -7.24
N ILE A 355 -4.08 -11.51 -7.82
CA ILE A 355 -5.39 -11.11 -7.32
C ILE A 355 -6.22 -12.37 -7.15
N LEU A 356 -6.76 -12.57 -5.95
CA LEU A 356 -7.84 -13.53 -5.73
C LEU A 356 -9.16 -12.76 -5.87
N ASP A 357 -10.09 -13.25 -6.70
CA ASP A 357 -11.43 -12.68 -6.78
C ASP A 357 -12.41 -13.34 -5.79
N MET A 358 -13.60 -12.75 -5.65
CA MET A 358 -14.63 -13.26 -4.73
C MET A 358 -15.33 -14.54 -5.23
N VAL A 359 -15.08 -14.99 -6.46
CA VAL A 359 -15.56 -16.28 -7.01
C VAL A 359 -14.57 -17.40 -6.70
N GLY A 360 -13.33 -17.02 -6.38
CA GLY A 360 -12.22 -17.91 -6.04
C GLY A 360 -11.26 -18.15 -7.19
N ASP A 361 -11.32 -17.33 -8.24
CA ASP A 361 -10.39 -17.38 -9.36
C ASP A 361 -9.18 -16.47 -9.13
N LEU A 362 -8.05 -16.89 -9.69
CA LEU A 362 -6.78 -16.16 -9.62
C LEU A 362 -6.58 -15.36 -10.89
N HIS A 363 -6.24 -14.09 -10.73
CA HIS A 363 -5.92 -13.18 -11.83
C HIS A 363 -4.53 -12.58 -11.61
N LEU A 364 -3.78 -12.44 -12.69
CA LEU A 364 -2.49 -11.80 -12.71
C LEU A 364 -2.59 -10.43 -13.39
N LEU A 365 -2.30 -9.38 -12.62
CA LEU A 365 -2.21 -8.02 -13.09
C LEU A 365 -0.76 -7.66 -13.41
N TRP A 366 -0.52 -7.34 -14.68
CA TRP A 366 0.72 -6.74 -15.16
C TRP A 366 0.57 -5.24 -15.32
N LEU A 367 1.53 -4.47 -14.82
CA LEU A 367 1.63 -3.03 -15.07
C LEU A 367 2.81 -2.73 -15.99
N TYR A 368 2.55 -1.90 -17.00
CA TYR A 368 3.53 -1.40 -17.96
C TYR A 368 3.68 0.12 -17.80
N ASN A 369 4.78 0.67 -18.31
CA ASN A 369 5.06 2.11 -18.31
C ASN A 369 4.98 2.75 -16.92
N THR A 370 5.57 2.09 -15.92
CA THR A 370 5.64 2.59 -14.53
C THR A 370 6.63 3.74 -14.34
N VAL A 371 7.24 4.24 -15.42
CA VAL A 371 8.14 5.39 -15.43
C VAL A 371 7.38 6.66 -15.08
N PHE A 372 8.03 7.57 -14.35
CA PHE A 372 7.40 8.79 -13.85
C PHE A 372 6.88 9.69 -14.98
N GLY A 373 5.58 9.98 -14.97
CA GLY A 373 4.95 10.95 -15.88
C GLY A 373 4.29 10.35 -17.12
N SER A 374 4.39 9.02 -17.33
CA SER A 374 3.54 8.28 -18.28
C SER A 374 2.27 7.77 -17.61
N GLU A 375 1.22 7.61 -18.42
CA GLU A 375 0.01 6.90 -18.00
C GLU A 375 0.36 5.42 -17.78
N ILE A 376 0.04 4.91 -16.59
CA ILE A 376 0.20 3.49 -16.30
C ILE A 376 -0.78 2.72 -17.19
N LYS A 377 -0.29 1.70 -17.86
CA LYS A 377 -1.14 0.73 -18.56
C LYS A 377 -1.06 -0.59 -17.82
N GLY A 378 -2.11 -1.39 -17.88
CA GLY A 378 -2.06 -2.72 -17.30
C GLY A 378 -2.86 -3.73 -18.10
N HIS A 379 -2.52 -4.98 -17.86
CA HIS A 379 -3.17 -6.14 -18.46
C HIS A 379 -3.55 -7.13 -17.36
N MET A 380 -4.79 -7.62 -17.40
CA MET A 380 -5.27 -8.67 -16.52
C MET A 380 -5.29 -10.01 -17.26
N ARG A 381 -4.67 -11.04 -16.68
CA ARG A 381 -4.73 -12.41 -17.17
C ARG A 381 -5.41 -13.30 -16.14
N HIS A 382 -6.44 -14.02 -16.55
CA HIS A 382 -7.02 -15.09 -15.73
C HIS A 382 -6.06 -16.29 -15.71
N LEU A 383 -5.80 -16.85 -14.53
CA LEU A 383 -4.92 -17.98 -14.33
C LEU A 383 -5.77 -19.23 -14.14
N ASN A 384 -5.63 -20.19 -15.05
CA ASN A 384 -6.33 -21.45 -14.96
C ASN A 384 -5.80 -22.23 -13.75
N HIS A 385 -6.63 -22.37 -12.73
CA HIS A 385 -6.37 -23.18 -11.56
C HIS A 385 -7.59 -24.02 -11.21
N SER A 386 -7.39 -25.24 -10.72
CA SER A 386 -8.48 -26.18 -10.47
C SER A 386 -9.24 -25.91 -9.17
N MET A 387 -8.58 -25.31 -8.16
CA MET A 387 -9.18 -25.00 -6.87
C MET A 387 -9.80 -23.59 -6.90
N LYS A 388 -10.99 -23.44 -6.33
CA LYS A 388 -11.56 -22.12 -6.03
C LYS A 388 -11.01 -21.65 -4.67
N GLY A 389 -10.11 -20.68 -4.70
CA GLY A 389 -9.47 -20.17 -3.49
C GLY A 389 -10.39 -19.28 -2.68
N GLN A 390 -10.34 -19.36 -1.36
CA GLN A 390 -10.90 -18.36 -0.45
C GLN A 390 -9.80 -17.51 0.19
N MET A 391 -8.58 -18.06 0.28
CA MET A 391 -7.46 -17.40 0.93
C MET A 391 -6.21 -17.55 0.07
N LEU A 392 -5.44 -16.47 0.05
CA LEU A 392 -4.22 -16.35 -0.73
C LEU A 392 -3.14 -15.73 0.15
N ALA A 393 -1.95 -16.31 0.13
CA ALA A 393 -0.80 -15.82 0.85
C ALA A 393 0.45 -15.87 -0.03
N VAL A 394 1.17 -14.77 -0.12
CA VAL A 394 2.42 -14.65 -0.86
C VAL A 394 3.38 -13.79 -0.04
N LEU A 395 4.59 -14.30 0.18
CA LEU A 395 5.68 -13.48 0.66
C LEU A 395 6.43 -12.95 -0.56
N PRO A 396 6.45 -11.62 -0.79
CA PRO A 396 7.11 -11.07 -1.98
C PRO A 396 8.63 -11.25 -1.87
N ASP A 397 9.20 -12.15 -2.68
CA ASP A 397 10.65 -12.33 -2.80
C ASP A 397 11.12 -11.95 -4.20
N ILE A 398 11.43 -10.68 -4.40
CA ILE A 398 11.87 -10.14 -5.69
C ILE A 398 13.18 -10.74 -6.23
N SER A 399 13.90 -11.55 -5.44
CA SER A 399 15.16 -12.17 -5.87
C SER A 399 14.94 -13.47 -6.65
N MET A 400 13.77 -14.11 -6.50
CA MET A 400 13.49 -15.43 -7.07
C MET A 400 12.73 -15.32 -8.40
N ARG A 401 13.19 -16.09 -9.40
CA ARG A 401 12.49 -16.27 -10.70
C ARG A 401 11.15 -16.99 -10.55
N THR A 402 11.01 -17.79 -9.50
CA THR A 402 9.79 -18.53 -9.16
C THR A 402 9.28 -18.05 -7.82
N GLN A 403 8.02 -17.62 -7.77
CA GLN A 403 7.37 -17.19 -6.54
C GLN A 403 6.57 -18.35 -5.94
N THR A 404 6.70 -18.56 -4.64
CA THR A 404 5.81 -19.47 -3.92
C THR A 404 4.53 -18.75 -3.54
N VAL A 405 3.41 -19.38 -3.85
CA VAL A 405 2.07 -18.90 -3.54
C VAL A 405 1.34 -19.96 -2.74
N TRP A 406 0.69 -19.55 -1.66
CA TRP A 406 -0.13 -20.43 -0.82
C TRP A 406 -1.60 -20.13 -1.06
N VAL A 407 -2.39 -21.15 -1.34
CA VAL A 407 -3.83 -21.01 -1.60
C VAL A 407 -4.59 -22.01 -0.75
N SER A 408 -5.71 -21.59 -0.18
CA SER A 408 -6.66 -22.47 0.51
C SER A 408 -8.07 -22.19 0.04
N ASP A 409 -8.89 -23.22 -0.01
CA ASP A 409 -10.33 -23.14 -0.25
C ASP A 409 -11.14 -22.87 1.03
N GLY A 410 -10.48 -22.70 2.18
CA GLY A 410 -11.10 -22.48 3.49
C GLY A 410 -11.61 -23.75 4.17
N PHE A 411 -11.39 -24.92 3.57
CA PHE A 411 -11.69 -26.20 4.20
C PHE A 411 -10.45 -26.72 4.94
N HIS A 412 -9.93 -27.86 4.52
CA HIS A 412 -8.94 -28.64 5.28
C HIS A 412 -7.61 -28.74 4.57
N SER A 413 -7.37 -27.95 3.52
CA SER A 413 -6.09 -27.96 2.80
C SER A 413 -5.52 -26.58 2.51
N VAL A 414 -4.21 -26.50 2.54
CA VAL A 414 -3.43 -25.39 1.99
C VAL A 414 -2.48 -25.94 0.93
N HIS A 415 -2.57 -25.41 -0.28
CA HIS A 415 -1.75 -25.81 -1.41
C HIS A 415 -0.63 -24.79 -1.63
N MET A 416 0.61 -25.28 -1.61
CA MET A 416 1.79 -24.54 -2.04
C MET A 416 1.91 -24.66 -3.55
N MET A 417 1.92 -23.53 -4.25
CA MET A 417 2.02 -23.43 -5.70
C MET A 417 3.27 -22.65 -6.09
N SER A 418 3.89 -23.03 -7.19
CA SER A 418 4.92 -22.25 -7.85
C SER A 418 4.29 -21.43 -8.96
N ILE A 419 4.64 -20.14 -9.02
CA ILE A 419 4.39 -19.30 -10.19
C ILE A 419 5.75 -18.96 -10.79
N SER A 420 6.04 -19.53 -11.96
CA SER A 420 7.25 -19.22 -12.71
C SER A 420 6.99 -18.09 -13.70
N ASP A 421 7.92 -17.13 -13.74
CA ASP A 421 7.93 -16.06 -14.72
C ASP A 421 8.82 -16.48 -15.90
N MET A 422 8.24 -16.83 -17.05
CA MET A 422 9.02 -16.98 -18.28
C MET A 422 9.16 -15.60 -18.92
N ASP A 423 10.40 -15.10 -19.00
CA ASP A 423 10.71 -13.79 -19.58
C ASP A 423 10.12 -13.65 -20.99
N ILE A 424 9.53 -12.49 -21.27
CA ILE A 424 9.17 -12.07 -22.63
C ILE A 424 10.48 -11.69 -23.33
N PRO A 425 10.95 -12.41 -24.37
CA PRO A 425 12.08 -11.95 -25.16
C PRO A 425 11.70 -10.62 -25.84
N ALA A 426 12.63 -9.65 -25.78
CA ALA A 426 12.45 -8.27 -26.23
C ALA A 426 12.41 -8.09 -27.76
N ASN A 427 11.73 -8.98 -28.48
CA ASN A 427 11.48 -8.81 -29.91
C ASN A 427 10.01 -8.48 -30.15
N GLU A 428 9.79 -7.25 -30.60
CA GLU A 428 8.56 -6.85 -31.27
C GLU A 428 8.36 -7.78 -32.50
N ASP A 429 7.10 -8.14 -32.78
CA ASP A 429 6.63 -8.88 -33.99
C ASP A 429 6.28 -10.39 -33.91
N VAL A 430 5.76 -10.90 -32.78
CA VAL A 430 4.91 -12.12 -32.82
C VAL A 430 3.70 -11.97 -31.91
N LYS A 431 2.60 -11.45 -32.48
CA LYS A 431 1.49 -10.87 -31.70
C LYS A 431 0.36 -11.83 -31.31
N ASN A 432 0.36 -13.11 -31.70
CA ASN A 432 -0.79 -13.99 -31.41
C ASN A 432 -0.48 -15.37 -30.78
N ASP A 433 0.69 -15.98 -30.97
CA ASP A 433 0.95 -17.35 -30.43
C ASP A 433 1.77 -17.38 -29.13
N MET A 434 2.29 -16.24 -28.68
CA MET A 434 3.09 -16.12 -27.44
C MET A 434 2.22 -15.91 -26.19
N GLU A 435 0.93 -15.63 -26.35
CA GLU A 435 0.04 -15.16 -25.27
C GLU A 435 -0.31 -16.27 -24.25
N GLU A 436 -0.23 -17.54 -24.64
CA GLU A 436 -0.63 -18.67 -23.79
C GLU A 436 0.51 -19.26 -22.93
N LYS A 437 1.78 -19.11 -23.33
CA LYS A 437 2.88 -19.96 -22.80
C LYS A 437 3.71 -19.40 -21.64
N LEU A 438 3.42 -18.21 -21.14
CA LEU A 438 4.45 -17.45 -20.38
C LEU A 438 4.42 -17.61 -18.84
N ILE A 439 3.34 -18.11 -18.24
CA ILE A 439 3.29 -18.35 -16.78
C ILE A 439 2.55 -19.64 -16.50
N GLN A 440 3.24 -20.58 -15.87
CA GLN A 440 2.68 -21.84 -15.42
C GLN A 440 2.51 -21.77 -13.90
N ILE A 441 1.29 -22.03 -13.43
CA ILE A 441 1.03 -22.30 -12.01
C ILE A 441 1.05 -23.81 -11.85
N SER A 442 1.89 -24.30 -10.93
CA SER A 442 1.96 -25.72 -10.59
C SER A 442 1.85 -25.92 -9.10
N ALA A 443 1.07 -26.93 -8.68
CA ALA A 443 1.05 -27.34 -7.28
C ALA A 443 2.35 -28.08 -6.96
N ILE A 444 3.01 -27.67 -5.87
CA ILE A 444 4.25 -28.28 -5.36
C ILE A 444 3.90 -29.26 -4.25
N GLN A 445 3.10 -28.82 -3.28
CA GLN A 445 2.78 -29.58 -2.08
C GLN A 445 1.43 -29.14 -1.51
N ALA A 446 0.83 -29.98 -0.67
CA ALA A 446 -0.36 -29.65 0.10
C ALA A 446 -0.16 -30.00 1.58
N ILE A 447 -0.70 -29.17 2.46
CA ILE A 447 -0.81 -29.39 3.89
C ILE A 447 -2.29 -29.67 4.17
N PHE A 448 -2.57 -30.76 4.89
CA PHE A 448 -3.92 -31.07 5.35
C PHE A 448 -4.07 -30.69 6.83
N ALA A 449 -5.02 -29.83 7.12
CA ALA A 449 -5.36 -29.38 8.47
C ALA A 449 -6.51 -30.22 9.04
N SER A 450 -6.49 -30.48 10.35
CA SER A 450 -7.56 -31.23 11.04
C SER A 450 -8.83 -30.41 11.27
N GLU A 451 -8.77 -29.10 11.03
CA GLU A 451 -9.84 -28.14 11.28
C GLU A 451 -10.05 -27.26 10.04
N LYS A 452 -11.20 -26.55 9.98
CA LYS A 452 -11.42 -25.60 8.89
C LYS A 452 -10.47 -24.42 9.04
N ILE A 453 -9.88 -24.02 7.93
CA ILE A 453 -8.93 -22.91 7.86
C ILE A 453 -9.72 -21.60 7.82
N GLN A 454 -9.36 -20.66 8.69
CA GLN A 454 -9.98 -19.34 8.81
C GLN A 454 -9.09 -18.22 8.25
N ASP A 455 -7.77 -18.36 8.33
CA ASP A 455 -6.82 -17.40 7.80
C ASP A 455 -5.46 -18.07 7.54
N ILE A 456 -4.69 -17.54 6.59
CA ILE A 456 -3.33 -18.00 6.28
C ILE A 456 -2.39 -16.82 6.08
N VAL A 457 -1.17 -16.93 6.61
CA VAL A 457 -0.18 -15.87 6.51
C VAL A 457 1.20 -16.46 6.24
N PRO A 458 1.93 -15.97 5.22
CA PRO A 458 3.24 -16.54 4.88
C PRO A 458 4.29 -16.03 5.86
N LEU A 459 5.12 -16.95 6.38
CA LEU A 459 6.22 -16.64 7.29
C LEU A 459 7.54 -16.47 6.51
N THR A 460 7.79 -17.40 5.59
CA THR A 460 8.89 -17.39 4.62
C THR A 460 8.34 -17.89 3.27
N ALA A 461 9.18 -18.00 2.24
CA ALA A 461 8.76 -18.63 0.99
C ALA A 461 8.25 -20.07 1.19
N ASN A 462 8.83 -20.82 2.13
CA ASN A 462 8.52 -22.22 2.38
C ASN A 462 7.88 -22.48 3.76
N ALA A 463 7.43 -21.43 4.44
CA ALA A 463 6.77 -21.55 5.74
C ALA A 463 5.52 -20.69 5.81
N ILE A 464 4.48 -21.23 6.44
CA ILE A 464 3.16 -20.62 6.54
C ILE A 464 2.58 -20.78 7.95
N LEU A 465 1.85 -19.77 8.39
CA LEU A 465 1.02 -19.79 9.59
C LEU A 465 -0.43 -20.02 9.18
N ILE A 466 -1.06 -21.03 9.77
CA ILE A 466 -2.46 -21.41 9.51
C ILE A 466 -3.26 -21.15 10.78
N LEU A 467 -4.28 -20.31 10.70
CA LEU A 467 -5.33 -20.18 11.70
C LEU A 467 -6.46 -21.12 11.33
N GLY A 468 -6.72 -22.12 12.17
CA GLY A 468 -7.93 -22.92 12.10
C GLY A 468 -8.99 -22.46 13.09
N GLN A 469 -10.06 -23.23 13.23
CA GLN A 469 -11.21 -22.88 14.08
C GLN A 469 -10.87 -22.74 15.57
N GLY A 470 -9.88 -23.48 16.08
CA GLY A 470 -9.51 -23.46 17.48
C GLY A 470 -8.00 -23.46 17.74
N SER A 471 -7.15 -23.51 16.72
CA SER A 471 -5.70 -23.56 16.89
C SER A 471 -4.95 -22.80 15.80
N ILE A 472 -3.69 -22.45 16.12
CA ILE A 472 -2.77 -21.84 15.18
C ILE A 472 -1.57 -22.76 15.05
N PHE A 473 -1.21 -23.07 13.80
CA PHE A 473 -0.09 -23.93 13.47
C PHE A 473 0.86 -23.23 12.50
N ALA A 474 2.15 -23.28 12.81
CA ALA A 474 3.22 -22.92 11.88
C ALA A 474 3.72 -24.18 11.18
N TYR A 475 3.81 -24.15 9.86
CA TYR A 475 4.36 -25.21 9.04
C TYR A 475 5.57 -24.69 8.27
N ALA A 476 6.63 -25.49 8.18
CA ALA A 476 7.80 -25.23 7.35
C ALA A 476 8.14 -26.46 6.51
N ILE A 477 8.55 -26.22 5.27
CA ILE A 477 8.90 -27.24 4.27
C ILE A 477 10.36 -27.01 3.86
N SER A 478 11.20 -28.04 3.97
CA SER A 478 12.63 -28.00 3.60
C SER A 478 13.09 -29.16 2.74
#